data_AF-A0A397C6G0-F1
#
_entry.id   AF-A0A397C6G0-F1
#
_cell.length_a   1.000
_cell.length_b   1.000
_cell.length_c   1.000
_cell.angle_alpha   90.00
_cell.angle_beta   90.00
_cell.angle_gamma   90.00
#
_symmetry.space_group_name_H-M   'P 1'
#
loop_
_entity.id
_entity.type
_entity.pdbx_description
1 polymer ?
#
loop_
_entity_poly.entity_id
_entity_poly.type
_entity_poly.pdbx_seq_one_letter_code
_entity_poly.pdbx_strand_id
1 'polypeptide(L)'
;MRKDGVPVTYSMLHIMVLDAAVDLGLNDDGFKRRHGLSLRAHVKQVVLDDDVDVVYNADQRAVNYEYLPTKTLNQRGKSTVWVKWGGKTKERMTAMLLADSRGKKHPLFLELQSTK
;
A
#
# COMPACT_ATOMS: atom_id res chain seq x y z
N MET A 1 -8.43 -24.50 14.96
CA MET A 1 -8.95 -23.78 13.76
C MET A 1 -9.27 -24.81 12.67
N ARG A 2 -10.39 -24.67 11.95
CA ARG A 2 -10.78 -25.60 10.86
C ARG A 2 -9.82 -25.46 9.67
N LYS A 3 -9.51 -26.57 8.98
CA LYS A 3 -8.56 -26.59 7.84
C LYS A 3 -9.04 -25.82 6.60
N ASP A 4 -10.34 -25.55 6.50
CA ASP A 4 -10.98 -25.02 5.29
C ASP A 4 -11.26 -23.49 5.32
N GLY A 5 -10.81 -22.80 6.38
CA GLY A 5 -11.05 -21.37 6.55
C GLY A 5 -12.46 -21.03 7.05
N VAL A 6 -12.75 -19.74 7.16
CA VAL A 6 -14.05 -19.20 7.58
C VAL A 6 -14.76 -18.65 6.35
N PRO A 7 -16.05 -18.94 6.12
CA PRO A 7 -16.78 -18.34 5.00
C PRO A 7 -16.92 -16.84 5.23
N VAL A 8 -16.46 -16.04 4.27
CA VAL A 8 -16.60 -14.57 4.29
C VAL A 8 -17.46 -14.15 3.11
N THR A 9 -18.48 -13.34 3.37
CA THR A 9 -19.34 -12.76 2.32
C THR A 9 -18.72 -11.45 1.81
N TYR A 10 -19.14 -11.02 0.62
CA TYR A 10 -18.68 -9.75 0.05
C TYR A 10 -18.92 -8.56 0.99
N SER A 11 -20.09 -8.51 1.65
CA SER A 11 -20.43 -7.46 2.60
C SER A 11 -19.49 -7.45 3.81
N MET A 12 -19.05 -8.62 4.29
CA MET A 12 -18.10 -8.71 5.40
C MET A 12 -16.73 -8.15 5.01
N LEU A 13 -16.24 -8.44 3.81
CA LEU A 13 -14.98 -7.85 3.30
C LEU A 13 -15.09 -6.34 3.19
N HIS A 14 -16.21 -5.83 2.70
CA HIS A 14 -16.43 -4.40 2.54
C HIS A 14 -16.48 -3.66 3.90
N ILE A 15 -17.15 -4.23 4.89
CA ILE A 15 -17.21 -3.70 6.26
C ILE A 15 -15.82 -3.70 6.91
N MET A 16 -15.05 -4.77 6.76
CA MET A 16 -13.68 -4.84 7.31
C MET A 16 -12.74 -3.79 6.71
N VAL A 17 -12.89 -3.48 5.41
CA VAL A 17 -12.09 -2.43 4.75
C VAL A 17 -12.47 -1.04 5.28
N LEU A 18 -13.76 -0.79 5.49
CA LEU A 18 -14.26 0.47 6.02
C LEU A 18 -13.83 0.67 7.49
N ASP A 19 -14.00 -0.34 8.34
CA ASP A 19 -13.56 -0.28 9.74
C ASP A 19 -12.04 -0.05 9.83
N ALA A 20 -11.24 -0.77 9.03
CA ALA A 20 -9.80 -0.57 9.00
C ALA A 20 -9.40 0.83 8.53
N ALA A 21 -10.14 1.44 7.58
CA ALA A 21 -9.88 2.80 7.13
C ALA A 21 -10.16 3.84 8.23
N VAL A 22 -11.23 3.61 9.02
CA VAL A 22 -11.57 4.42 10.19
C VAL A 22 -10.52 4.28 11.30
N ASP A 23 -10.12 3.05 11.63
CA ASP A 23 -9.10 2.76 12.66
C ASP A 23 -7.72 3.33 12.30
N LEU A 24 -7.38 3.33 11.01
CA LEU A 24 -6.16 3.95 10.49
C LEU A 24 -6.27 5.48 10.40
N GLY A 25 -7.41 6.06 10.78
CA GLY A 25 -7.63 7.50 10.77
C GLY A 25 -7.50 8.10 9.37
N LEU A 26 -7.82 7.33 8.33
CA LEU A 26 -7.77 7.77 6.93
C LEU A 26 -8.95 8.72 6.65
N ASN A 27 -8.91 9.90 7.25
CA ASN A 27 -9.64 11.07 6.82
C ASN A 27 -8.68 11.91 5.99
N ASP A 28 -8.89 11.94 4.67
CA ASP A 28 -8.03 12.61 3.68
C ASP A 28 -7.69 14.08 4.02
N ASP A 29 -8.49 14.70 4.86
CA ASP A 29 -8.46 16.13 5.11
C ASP A 29 -7.67 16.54 6.37
N GLY A 30 -7.43 15.64 7.33
CA GLY A 30 -6.85 16.01 8.63
C GLY A 30 -5.34 16.26 8.60
N PHE A 31 -4.63 15.46 7.80
CA PHE A 31 -3.17 15.50 7.67
C PHE A 31 -2.71 16.66 6.78
N LYS A 32 -3.37 16.84 5.62
CA LYS A 32 -3.10 17.96 4.69
C LYS A 32 -3.33 19.32 5.34
N ARG A 33 -4.38 19.45 6.15
CA ARG A 33 -4.72 20.71 6.85
C ARG A 33 -3.71 21.10 7.92
N ARG A 34 -3.19 20.14 8.70
CA ARG A 34 -2.28 20.44 9.83
C ARG A 34 -0.80 20.51 9.47
N HIS A 35 -0.35 19.73 8.49
CA HIS A 35 1.08 19.61 8.18
C HIS A 35 1.42 19.89 6.70
N GLY A 36 0.44 19.84 5.79
CA GLY A 36 0.70 19.96 4.36
C GLY A 36 1.08 21.37 3.90
N LEU A 37 0.47 22.41 4.48
CA LEU A 37 0.75 23.80 4.10
C LEU A 37 2.12 24.28 4.60
N SER A 38 2.47 23.99 5.86
CA SER A 38 3.73 24.41 6.47
C SER A 38 4.94 23.66 5.90
N LEU A 39 4.83 22.34 5.71
CA LEU A 39 5.91 21.54 5.13
C LEU A 39 6.20 21.94 3.69
N ARG A 40 5.17 22.19 2.88
CA ARG A 40 5.34 22.61 1.48
C ARG A 40 6.02 23.96 1.36
N ALA A 41 5.69 24.91 2.24
CA ALA A 41 6.34 26.21 2.27
C ALA A 41 7.83 26.08 2.65
N HIS A 42 8.13 25.27 3.66
CA HIS A 42 9.50 25.04 4.10
C HIS A 42 10.36 24.34 3.05
N VAL A 43 9.86 23.29 2.39
CA VAL A 43 10.59 22.60 1.31
C VAL A 43 10.88 23.55 0.15
N LYS A 44 9.93 24.43 -0.21
CA LYS A 44 10.17 25.44 -1.24
C LYS A 44 11.26 26.43 -0.85
N GLN A 45 11.29 26.82 0.43
CA GLN A 45 12.31 27.74 0.91
C GLN A 45 13.70 27.10 0.85
N VAL A 46 13.85 25.86 1.34
CA VAL A 46 15.12 25.11 1.25
C VAL A 46 15.59 24.96 -0.20
N VAL A 47 14.67 24.66 -1.13
CA VAL A 47 15.01 24.54 -2.56
C VAL A 47 15.58 25.84 -3.13
N LEU A 48 15.08 27.01 -2.69
CA LEU A 48 15.55 28.31 -3.14
C LEU A 48 16.85 28.72 -2.43
N ASP A 49 16.93 28.52 -1.12
CA ASP A 49 18.07 28.94 -0.29
C ASP A 49 19.34 28.13 -0.63
N ASP A 50 19.17 26.83 -0.94
CA ASP A 50 20.28 25.90 -1.22
C ASP A 50 20.52 25.65 -2.72
N ASP A 51 19.85 26.40 -3.62
CA ASP A 51 19.95 26.25 -5.09
C ASP A 51 19.73 24.79 -5.57
N VAL A 52 18.68 24.15 -5.05
CA VAL A 52 18.38 22.74 -5.36
C VAL A 52 17.79 22.61 -6.76
N ASP A 53 18.59 22.08 -7.69
CA ASP A 53 18.18 21.87 -9.09
C ASP A 53 17.11 20.76 -9.25
N VAL A 54 17.21 19.66 -8.48
CA VAL A 54 16.31 18.50 -8.61
C VAL A 54 15.94 17.93 -7.24
N VAL A 55 14.64 17.75 -7.02
CA VAL A 55 14.10 17.09 -5.83
C VAL A 55 13.69 15.67 -6.18
N TYR A 56 14.14 14.69 -5.39
CA TYR A 56 13.77 13.29 -5.55
C TYR A 56 12.76 12.88 -4.48
N ASN A 57 11.60 12.40 -4.90
CA ASN A 57 10.68 11.69 -4.02
C ASN A 57 11.08 10.23 -3.97
N ALA A 58 11.52 9.76 -2.80
CA ALA A 58 11.77 8.36 -2.52
C ALA A 58 10.64 7.85 -1.61
N ASP A 59 9.74 7.05 -2.18
CA ASP A 59 8.61 6.48 -1.45
C ASP A 59 8.80 4.97 -1.28
N GLN A 60 8.49 4.48 -0.08
CA GLN A 60 8.58 3.08 0.28
C GLN A 60 7.19 2.44 0.17
N ARG A 61 6.98 1.56 -0.81
CA ARG A 61 5.71 0.87 -0.99
C ARG A 61 5.85 -0.63 -0.77
N ALA A 62 5.06 -1.19 0.15
CA ALA A 62 5.02 -2.64 0.36
C ALA A 62 4.53 -3.35 -0.92
N VAL A 63 5.34 -4.26 -1.43
CA VAL A 63 4.99 -5.20 -2.49
C VAL A 63 4.64 -6.52 -1.82
N ASN A 64 3.34 -6.80 -1.76
CA ASN A 64 2.85 -8.07 -1.29
C ASN A 64 2.86 -9.05 -2.46
N TYR A 65 3.66 -10.11 -2.38
CA TYR A 65 3.41 -11.31 -3.19
C TYR A 65 2.23 -12.07 -2.56
N GLU A 66 1.02 -11.64 -2.87
CA GLU A 66 -0.15 -12.47 -2.59
C GLU A 66 -0.28 -13.47 -3.75
N TYR A 67 -0.12 -14.76 -3.45
CA TYR A 67 -0.52 -15.81 -4.38
C TYR A 67 -2.04 -15.71 -4.53
N LEU A 68 -2.51 -14.90 -5.49
CA LEU A 68 -3.89 -14.95 -5.94
C LEU A 68 -4.08 -16.37 -6.51
N PRO A 69 -5.00 -17.17 -5.95
CA PRO A 69 -5.23 -18.49 -6.50
C PRO A 69 -5.73 -18.32 -7.94
N THR A 70 -4.97 -18.85 -8.92
CA THR A 70 -5.29 -18.72 -10.36
C THR A 70 -6.64 -19.34 -10.72
N LYS A 71 -7.22 -20.13 -9.81
CA LYS A 71 -8.57 -20.70 -9.89
C LYS A 71 -9.34 -20.36 -8.60
N THR A 72 -9.96 -19.18 -8.56
CA THR A 72 -11.10 -18.94 -7.66
C THR A 72 -12.28 -18.38 -8.46
N LEU A 73 -12.67 -19.10 -9.52
CA LEU A 73 -13.94 -18.85 -10.19
C LEU A 73 -14.88 -19.99 -9.81
N ASN A 74 -15.72 -19.74 -8.81
CA ASN A 74 -16.89 -20.55 -8.58
C ASN A 74 -17.80 -20.51 -9.82
N GLN A 75 -18.63 -21.54 -10.00
CA GLN A 75 -19.71 -21.49 -10.99
C GLN A 75 -20.61 -20.27 -10.73
N ARG A 76 -21.05 -19.61 -11.82
CA ARG A 76 -21.96 -18.46 -11.80
C ARG A 76 -23.20 -18.79 -10.95
N GLY A 77 -23.50 -17.96 -9.94
CA GLY A 77 -24.65 -18.12 -9.04
C GLY A 77 -24.34 -18.62 -7.61
N LYS A 78 -23.08 -18.93 -7.28
CA LYS A 78 -22.71 -19.26 -5.89
C LYS A 78 -22.55 -18.00 -5.03
N SER A 79 -23.25 -17.95 -3.90
CA SER A 79 -23.24 -16.83 -2.94
C SER A 79 -21.96 -16.71 -2.10
N THR A 80 -21.14 -17.78 -2.05
CA THR A 80 -20.00 -17.87 -1.13
C THR A 80 -18.74 -18.26 -1.89
N VAL A 81 -17.71 -17.42 -1.80
CA VAL A 81 -16.38 -17.66 -2.37
C VAL A 81 -15.43 -18.10 -1.26
N TRP A 82 -14.76 -19.23 -1.47
CA TRP A 82 -13.75 -19.76 -0.55
C TRP A 82 -12.37 -19.39 -1.09
N VAL A 83 -11.71 -18.44 -0.43
CA VAL A 83 -10.30 -18.14 -0.70
C VAL A 83 -9.47 -19.07 0.16
N LYS A 84 -8.81 -20.05 -0.46
CA LYS A 84 -7.89 -20.93 0.25
C LYS A 84 -6.67 -20.11 0.69
N TRP A 85 -6.32 -20.22 1.96
CA TRP A 85 -5.05 -19.71 2.46
C TRP A 85 -3.91 -20.54 1.86
N GLY A 86 -2.94 -19.88 1.24
CA GLY A 86 -1.81 -20.53 0.54
C GLY A 86 -0.80 -21.21 1.46
N GLY A 87 -1.00 -21.19 2.78
CA GLY A 87 -0.16 -21.88 3.77
C GLY A 87 1.26 -21.34 3.91
N LYS A 88 1.64 -20.32 3.13
CA LYS A 88 2.96 -19.69 3.19
C LYS A 88 2.92 -18.43 4.04
N THR A 89 4.02 -18.20 4.76
CA THR A 89 4.29 -16.92 5.41
C THR A 89 4.30 -15.83 4.34
N LYS A 90 3.59 -14.73 4.60
CA LYS A 90 3.57 -13.58 3.70
C LYS A 90 4.93 -12.90 3.74
N GLU A 91 5.80 -13.23 2.80
CA GLU A 91 7.04 -12.49 2.58
C GLU A 91 6.68 -11.11 2.04
N ARG A 92 7.01 -10.06 2.80
CA ARG A 92 6.86 -8.67 2.35
C ARG A 92 8.15 -8.28 1.66
N MET A 93 8.08 -8.00 0.36
CA MET A 93 9.10 -7.21 -0.31
C MET A 93 8.69 -5.76 -0.25
N THR A 94 9.66 -4.87 -0.27
CA THR A 94 9.43 -3.44 -0.38
C THR A 94 9.89 -3.00 -1.76
N ALA A 95 9.08 -2.22 -2.47
CA ALA A 95 9.56 -1.47 -3.61
C ALA A 95 9.88 -0.04 -3.18
N MET A 96 11.03 0.44 -3.62
CA MET A 96 11.37 1.85 -3.56
C MET A 96 11.00 2.50 -4.89
N LEU A 97 10.10 3.48 -4.85
CA LEU A 97 9.71 4.27 -6.01
C LEU A 97 10.42 5.61 -5.98
N LEU A 98 11.17 5.91 -7.03
CA LEU A 98 11.92 7.15 -7.16
C LEU A 98 11.38 7.97 -8.34
N ALA A 99 10.99 9.21 -8.07
CA ALA A 99 10.58 10.17 -9.09
C ALA A 99 11.24 11.53 -8.83
N ASP A 100 11.70 12.19 -9.90
CA ASP A 100 12.29 13.52 -9.80
C ASP A 100 11.25 14.63 -10.01
N SER A 101 11.60 15.86 -9.61
CA SER A 101 10.77 17.07 -9.75
C SER A 101 10.52 17.48 -11.21
N ARG A 102 11.26 16.90 -12.16
CA ARG A 102 11.09 17.09 -13.61
C ARG A 102 10.08 16.11 -14.20
N GLY A 103 9.56 15.19 -13.40
CA GLY A 103 8.56 14.20 -13.79
C GLY A 103 9.13 12.87 -14.29
N LYS A 104 10.45 12.67 -14.24
CA LYS A 104 11.07 11.40 -14.61
C LYS A 104 10.86 10.38 -13.50
N LYS A 105 10.32 9.22 -13.89
CA LYS A 105 10.26 8.04 -13.02
C LYS A 105 11.51 7.21 -13.26
N HIS A 106 12.21 6.88 -12.19
CA HIS A 106 13.39 6.03 -12.26
C HIS A 106 12.99 4.55 -12.13
N PRO A 107 13.86 3.62 -12.57
CA PRO A 107 13.61 2.19 -12.43
C PRO A 107 13.33 1.81 -10.97
N LEU A 108 12.31 0.98 -10.78
CA LEU A 108 11.94 0.44 -9.48
C LEU A 108 12.99 -0.57 -9.02
N PHE A 109 13.36 -0.52 -7.75
CA PHE A 109 14.20 -1.52 -7.11
C PHE A 109 13.49 -2.15 -5.92
N LEU A 110 13.71 -3.46 -5.75
CA LEU A 110 13.13 -4.23 -4.66
C LEU A 110 14.13 -4.32 -3.53
N GLU A 111 13.69 -3.92 -2.34
CA GLU A 111 14.43 -4.08 -1.10
C GLU A 111 13.89 -5.31 -0.36
N LEU A 112 14.77 -6.30 -0.18
CA LEU A 112 14.51 -7.46 0.66
C LEU A 112 15.20 -7.24 2.01
N GLN A 113 14.41 -7.23 3.07
CA GLN A 113 14.96 -7.26 4.42
C GLN A 113 15.26 -8.70 4.80
N SER A 114 16.54 -9.01 5.06
CA SER A 114 16.95 -10.27 5.68
C SER A 114 17.10 -10.06 7.18
N THR A 115 16.58 -10.97 7.98
CA THR A 115 16.99 -11.10 9.39
C THR A 115 18.42 -11.62 9.43
N LYS A 116 19.28 -11.01 10.28
CA LYS A 116 20.61 -11.54 10.60
C LYS A 116 20.51 -12.78 11.48
#